data_AF-A0A1Q3NNJ2-F1
#
_entry.id   AF-A0A1Q3NNJ2-F1
#
_cell.length_a   1.000
_cell.length_b   1.000
_cell.length_c   1.000
_cell.angle_alpha   90.00
_cell.angle_beta   90.00
_cell.angle_gamma   90.00
#
_symmetry.space_group_name_H-M   'P 1'
#
loop_
_entity.id
_entity.type
_entity.pdbx_description
1 polymer ?
#
loop_
_entity_poly.entity_id
_entity_poly.type
_entity_poly.pdbx_seq_one_letter_code
_entity_poly.pdbx_strand_id
1 'polypeptide(L)'
;MYKFKTDKYQKSRGGRSRVLDITCEGCNAHITFYQKDGPGVLKRMYTDRFIDSRPNGSELTCTVCNRILGNLINYKKEDRPAYRLYVGSVKKRVVSSRDITASI
;
A
#
# COMPACT_ATOMS: atom_id res chain seq x y z
N MET A 1 -6.70 8.92 14.70
CA MET A 1 -5.98 7.65 14.91
C MET A 1 -6.55 6.58 13.99
N TYR A 2 -5.74 6.05 13.09
CA TYR A 2 -6.14 4.99 12.16
C TYR A 2 -6.40 3.68 12.91
N LYS A 3 -7.57 3.07 12.67
CA LYS A 3 -7.89 1.72 13.16
C LYS A 3 -7.48 0.70 12.09
N PHE A 4 -6.56 -0.20 12.44
CA PHE A 4 -6.11 -1.25 11.54
C PHE A 4 -7.28 -2.14 11.11
N LYS A 5 -7.36 -2.39 9.80
CA LYS A 5 -8.28 -3.39 9.25
C LYS A 5 -7.77 -4.78 9.60
N THR A 6 -8.62 -5.63 10.15
CA THR A 6 -8.31 -7.03 10.50
C THR A 6 -9.10 -7.97 9.60
N ASP A 7 -8.45 -8.94 8.99
CA ASP A 7 -9.12 -9.99 8.20
C ASP A 7 -8.56 -11.38 8.54
N LYS A 8 -9.17 -12.44 8.00
CA LYS A 8 -8.76 -13.83 8.22
C LYS A 8 -7.31 -14.13 7.79
N TYR A 9 -6.72 -13.31 6.93
CA TYR A 9 -5.35 -13.45 6.44
C TYR A 9 -4.32 -12.70 7.29
N GLN A 10 -4.73 -11.84 8.21
CA GLN A 10 -3.81 -11.09 9.08
C GLN A 10 -2.93 -12.04 9.90
N LYS A 11 -3.51 -13.10 10.49
CA LYS A 11 -2.77 -14.10 11.27
C LYS A 11 -1.77 -14.89 10.41
N SER A 12 -2.19 -15.34 9.22
CA SER A 12 -1.30 -16.08 8.31
C SER A 12 -0.15 -15.22 7.78
N ARG A 13 -0.30 -13.90 7.80
CA ARG A 13 0.75 -12.93 7.46
C ARG A 13 1.64 -12.54 8.65
N GLY A 14 1.50 -13.19 9.81
CA GLY A 14 2.36 -12.95 10.99
C GLY A 14 1.76 -12.01 12.04
N GLY A 15 0.47 -11.68 11.94
CA GLY A 15 -0.33 -11.07 13.01
C GLY A 15 -0.02 -9.62 13.38
N ARG A 16 1.09 -9.05 12.91
CA ARG A 16 1.47 -7.65 13.14
C ARG A 16 1.15 -6.79 11.94
N SER A 17 0.45 -5.68 12.19
CA SER A 17 0.14 -4.65 11.22
C SER A 17 0.89 -3.38 11.56
N ARG A 18 1.34 -2.66 10.53
CA ARG A 18 1.97 -1.34 10.64
C ARG A 18 1.52 -0.48 9.48
N VAL A 19 1.61 0.83 9.64
CA VAL A 19 1.35 1.75 8.53
C VAL A 19 2.66 2.19 7.91
N LEU A 20 2.66 2.19 6.59
CA LEU A 20 3.75 2.70 5.77
C LEU A 20 3.29 3.96 5.06
N ASP A 21 4.11 4.99 5.11
CA ASP A 21 4.06 6.09 4.16
C ASP A 21 4.77 5.63 2.88
N ILE A 22 4.03 5.61 1.77
CA ILE A 22 4.49 5.21 0.45
C ILE A 22 4.67 6.46 -0.39
N THR A 23 5.90 6.71 -0.82
CA THR A 23 6.24 7.84 -1.68
C THR A 23 6.85 7.37 -3.00
N CYS A 24 6.71 8.16 -4.05
CA CYS A 24 7.31 7.87 -5.34
C CYS A 24 8.85 7.93 -5.24
N GLU A 25 9.56 6.91 -5.74
CA GLU A 25 11.03 6.96 -5.78
C GLU A 25 11.55 8.10 -6.68
N GLY A 26 10.82 8.43 -7.75
CA GLY A 26 11.26 9.39 -8.76
C GLY A 26 11.14 10.87 -8.36
N CYS A 27 10.07 11.24 -7.64
CA CYS A 27 9.81 12.63 -7.27
C CYS A 27 9.57 12.84 -5.77
N ASN A 28 9.65 11.78 -4.95
CA ASN A 28 9.36 11.79 -3.52
C ASN A 28 7.94 12.23 -3.13
N ALA A 29 7.04 12.39 -4.09
CA ALA A 29 5.64 12.72 -3.82
C ALA A 29 4.96 11.62 -2.99
N HIS A 30 4.15 12.05 -2.02
CA HIS A 30 3.26 11.16 -1.27
C HIS A 30 2.27 10.46 -2.20
N ILE A 31 2.17 9.13 -2.09
CA ILE A 31 1.22 8.33 -2.87
C ILE A 31 0.06 7.89 -2.00
N THR A 32 0.37 7.32 -0.83
CA THR A 32 -0.63 6.88 0.14
C THR A 32 0.02 6.47 1.45
N PHE A 33 -0.75 6.52 2.53
CA PHE A 33 -0.55 5.65 3.67
C PHE A 33 -1.12 4.25 3.38
N TYR A 34 -0.32 3.22 3.65
CA TYR A 34 -0.64 1.83 3.36
C TYR A 34 -0.51 0.95 4.60
N GLN A 35 -1.56 0.18 4.91
CA GLN A 35 -1.48 -0.84 5.95
C GLN A 35 -0.71 -2.06 5.43
N LYS A 36 0.50 -2.28 5.96
CA LYS A 36 1.26 -3.51 5.72
C LYS A 36 1.05 -4.50 6.87
N ASP A 37 0.58 -5.69 6.50
CA ASP A 37 0.58 -6.85 7.37
C ASP A 37 1.86 -7.67 7.15
N GLY A 38 2.48 -8.09 8.26
CA GLY A 38 3.57 -9.06 8.26
C GLY A 38 5.00 -8.55 8.02
N PRO A 39 5.97 -9.47 8.13
CA PRO A 39 7.38 -9.20 7.85
C PRO A 39 7.65 -9.09 6.33
N GLY A 40 8.89 -8.77 5.97
CA GLY A 40 9.37 -8.80 4.58
C GLY A 40 9.13 -7.55 3.73
N VAL A 41 9.58 -7.63 2.48
CA VAL A 41 9.53 -6.54 1.49
C VAL A 41 8.11 -6.37 0.94
N LEU A 42 7.68 -5.12 0.77
CA LEU A 42 6.44 -4.77 0.08
C LEU A 42 6.60 -5.00 -1.43
N LYS A 43 6.16 -6.16 -1.92
CA LYS A 43 6.14 -6.48 -3.36
C LYS A 43 4.78 -6.19 -4.01
N ARG A 44 3.73 -6.10 -3.18
CA ARG A 44 2.33 -5.96 -3.60
C ARG A 44 1.58 -5.08 -2.63
N MET A 45 0.63 -4.30 -3.13
CA MET A 45 -0.25 -3.45 -2.35
C MET A 45 -1.70 -3.82 -2.63
N TYR A 46 -2.40 -4.40 -1.65
CA TYR A 46 -3.82 -4.73 -1.80
C TYR A 46 -4.65 -3.45 -1.84
N THR A 47 -5.60 -3.37 -2.78
CA THR A 47 -6.34 -2.12 -3.05
C THR A 47 -7.16 -1.63 -1.86
N ASP A 48 -7.67 -2.55 -1.05
CA ASP A 48 -8.45 -2.23 0.14
C ASP A 48 -7.59 -1.81 1.36
N ARG A 49 -6.25 -1.89 1.24
CA ARG A 49 -5.29 -1.53 2.31
C ARG A 49 -4.70 -0.13 2.17
N PHE A 50 -5.06 0.57 1.10
CA PHE A 50 -4.83 2.00 0.97
C PHE A 50 -5.71 2.76 1.98
N ILE A 51 -5.18 3.85 2.54
CA ILE A 51 -5.82 4.55 3.66
C ILE A 51 -6.42 5.88 3.22
N ASP A 52 -5.66 6.67 2.48
CA ASP A 52 -5.94 8.06 2.11
C ASP A 52 -5.96 8.29 0.59
N SER A 53 -5.75 7.24 -0.21
CA SER A 53 -5.96 7.29 -1.64
C SER A 53 -6.64 6.02 -2.15
N ARG A 54 -7.33 6.11 -3.29
CA ARG A 54 -7.97 4.97 -3.96
C ARG A 54 -7.66 5.00 -5.45
N PRO A 55 -6.56 4.36 -5.87
CA PRO A 55 -6.29 4.17 -7.29
C PRO A 55 -7.38 3.27 -7.91
N ASN A 56 -7.97 3.73 -9.01
CA ASN A 56 -9.05 3.04 -9.73
C ASN A 56 -8.62 2.52 -11.12
N GLY A 57 -7.33 2.61 -11.46
CA GLY A 57 -6.80 2.22 -12.77
C GLY A 57 -6.19 0.82 -12.79
N SER A 58 -5.92 0.31 -14.01
CA SER A 58 -5.10 -0.88 -14.25
C SER A 58 -3.65 -0.71 -13.79
N GLU A 59 -3.22 0.53 -13.56
CA GLU A 59 -1.87 0.90 -13.16
C GLU A 59 -1.91 1.81 -11.93
N LEU A 60 -0.93 1.65 -11.06
CA LEU A 60 -0.67 2.58 -9.97
C LEU A 60 0.30 3.63 -10.51
N THR A 61 -0.17 4.85 -10.75
CA THR A 61 0.64 5.95 -11.27
C THR A 61 0.86 7.02 -10.20
N CYS A 62 2.02 7.67 -10.25
CA CYS A 62 2.26 8.87 -9.44
C CYS A 62 1.54 10.05 -10.08
N THR A 63 0.70 10.75 -9.31
CA THR A 63 -0.06 11.92 -9.77
C THR A 63 0.81 13.16 -10.08
N VAL A 64 2.05 13.20 -9.57
CA VAL A 64 2.96 14.33 -9.73
C VAL A 64 3.89 14.17 -10.94
N CYS A 65 4.49 13.00 -11.12
CA CYS A 65 5.47 12.76 -12.20
C CYS A 65 5.00 11.76 -13.27
N ASN A 66 3.75 11.27 -13.17
CA ASN A 66 3.14 10.30 -14.09
C ASN A 66 3.89 8.97 -14.22
N ARG A 67 4.86 8.69 -13.34
CA ARG A 67 5.60 7.43 -13.33
C ARG A 67 4.69 6.27 -12.96
N ILE A 68 4.76 5.18 -13.71
CA ILE A 68 4.07 3.93 -13.38
C ILE A 68 4.83 3.23 -12.25
N LEU A 69 4.15 3.00 -11.14
CA LEU A 69 4.70 2.40 -9.92
C LEU A 69 4.42 0.90 -9.83
N GLY A 70 3.40 0.42 -10.53
CA GLY A 70 3.01 -0.99 -10.59
C GLY A 70 1.72 -1.22 -11.35
N ASN A 71 1.35 -2.49 -11.52
CA ASN A 71 0.16 -2.90 -12.26
C ASN A 71 -0.83 -3.64 -11.37
N LEU A 72 -2.11 -3.44 -11.64
CA LEU A 72 -3.21 -4.15 -11.00
C LEU A 72 -3.16 -5.62 -11.41
N ILE A 73 -3.18 -6.50 -10.42
CA ILE A 73 -3.26 -7.95 -10.59
C ILE A 73 -4.30 -8.51 -9.62
N ASN A 74 -4.93 -9.62 -10.00
CA ASN A 74 -5.66 -10.43 -9.03
C ASN A 74 -4.71 -11.45 -8.38
N TYR A 75 -4.53 -11.38 -7.06
CA TYR A 75 -3.66 -12.31 -6.35
C TYR A 75 -4.37 -13.64 -6.09
N LYS A 76 -4.13 -14.62 -6.98
CA LYS A 76 -4.80 -15.93 -7.01
C LYS A 76 -4.91 -16.67 -5.66
N LYS A 77 -3.95 -16.53 -4.73
CA LYS A 77 -4.02 -17.24 -3.44
C LYS A 77 -5.13 -16.72 -2.51
N GLU A 78 -5.53 -15.47 -2.70
CA GLU A 78 -6.53 -14.80 -1.85
C GLU A 78 -7.70 -14.24 -2.67
N ASP A 79 -7.68 -14.46 -3.99
CA ASP A 79 -8.63 -13.90 -4.96
C ASP A 79 -8.93 -12.41 -4.70
N ARG A 80 -7.84 -11.64 -4.50
CA ARG A 80 -7.91 -10.26 -4.03
C ARG A 80 -7.13 -9.32 -4.94
N PRO A 81 -7.74 -8.19 -5.35
CA PRO A 81 -7.06 -7.20 -6.17
C PRO A 81 -5.88 -6.56 -5.42
N ALA A 82 -4.74 -6.48 -6.10
CA ALA A 82 -3.53 -5.86 -5.59
C ALA A 82 -2.69 -5.26 -6.71
N TYR A 83 -2.01 -4.15 -6.44
CA TYR A 83 -0.97 -3.64 -7.32
C TYR A 83 0.34 -4.37 -7.09
N ARG A 84 0.89 -5.00 -8.13
CA ARG A 84 2.27 -5.51 -8.14
C ARG A 84 3.21 -4.35 -8.41
N LEU A 85 4.04 -4.01 -7.43
CA LEU A 85 5.01 -2.92 -7.54
C LEU A 85 6.20 -3.33 -8.42
N TYR A 86 6.68 -2.37 -9.21
CA TYR A 86 7.99 -2.49 -9.85
C TYR A 86 9.12 -2.32 -8.83
N VAL A 87 10.26 -2.95 -9.10
CA VAL A 87 11.42 -2.86 -8.21
C VAL A 87 11.95 -1.43 -8.22
N GLY A 88 12.09 -0.82 -7.05
CA GLY A 88 12.58 0.56 -6.93
C GLY A 88 11.59 1.63 -7.41
N SER A 89 10.29 1.33 -7.52
CA SER A 89 9.32 2.35 -7.90
C SER A 89 8.87 3.26 -6.74
N VAL A 90 8.92 2.76 -5.51
CA VAL A 90 8.44 3.46 -4.32
C VAL A 90 9.39 3.35 -3.13
N LYS A 91 9.44 4.42 -2.34
CA LYS A 91 10.01 4.43 -1.00
C LYS A 91 8.93 4.07 0.02
N LYS A 92 9.37 3.53 1.15
CA LYS A 92 8.51 3.10 2.25
C LYS A 92 9.10 3.56 3.56
N ARG A 93 8.31 4.26 4.36
CA ARG A 93 8.69 4.72 5.70
C ARG A 93 7.66 4.25 6.70
N VAL A 94 8.09 3.67 7.82
CA VAL A 94 7.15 3.28 8.89
C VAL A 94 6.71 4.54 9.62
N VAL A 95 5.40 4.68 9.81
CA VAL A 95 4.79 5.84 10.48
C VAL A 95 3.85 5.36 11.60
N SER A 96 3.64 6.20 12.61
CA SER A 96 2.72 5.92 13.69
C SER A 96 1.27 6.06 13.21
N SER A 97 0.39 5.15 13.64
CA SER A 97 -1.04 5.20 13.31
C SER A 97 -1.77 6.39 13.95
N ARG A 98 -1.14 7.06 14.92
CA ARG A 98 -1.69 8.26 15.57
C ARG A 98 -1.70 9.46 14.62
N ASP A 99 -0.68 9.57 13.79
CA ASP A 99 -0.43 10.71 12.90
C ASP A 99 -1.23 10.63 11.60
N ILE A 100 -2.02 9.56 11.42
CA ILE A 100 -2.78 9.30 10.21
C ILE A 100 -4.24 9.64 10.46
N THR A 101 -4.66 10.73 9.83
CA THR A 101 -6.06 11.07 9.62
C THR A 101 -6.51 10.32 8.38
N ALA A 102 -7.40 9.33 8.55
CA ALA A 102 -8.07 8.72 7.42
C ALA A 102 -9.04 9.77 6.87
N SER A 103 -8.59 10.60 5.94
CA SER A 103 -9.46 11.47 5.17
C SER A 103 -10.05 10.63 4.05
N ILE A 104 -11.33 10.27 4.21
CA ILE A 104 -12.20 9.85 3.11
C ILE A 104 -13.18 10.99 2.91
#